data_AF-A0A1H7DIR9-F1
#
_entry.id   AF-A0A1H7DIR9-F1
#
_cell.length_a   1.000
_cell.length_b   1.000
_cell.length_c   1.000
_cell.angle_alpha   90.00
_cell.angle_beta   90.00
_cell.angle_gamma   90.00
#
_symmetry.space_group_name_H-M   'P 1'
#
loop_
_entity.id
_entity.type
_entity.pdbx_description
1 polymer ?
#
loop_
_entity_poly.entity_id
_entity_poly.type
_entity_poly.pdbx_seq_one_letter_code
_entity_poly.pdbx_strand_id
1 'polypeptide(L)'
;MTELVLDPIQTADPLVAMPIGPPPPAPDVPMPPPHMPPNMPSPEGDPPPVLPPVTDPGFPPPVVEPPPLQHAAPEVPFGKLHARRLREIYRSAGWPCCDSIEVELLAGGFLERVRTAHGHETLRVTDAGIARIATTLTINRAALSPHEALVERVAREMTRGGRVAWRGLGLRARLPPLEEGGKPRWCVARPDVFSIRNTSVEAYAHPIVHEVKVSRADLLGDLRKPDKRAAYLDLGGECWYVLGNDAKGRCIATPEEVPAECGVMVLEGDRLVVARAAVHRAFERIPFAVWLALAKAQPIAGFEDDAQDMLI
;
A
#
# COMPACT_ATOMS: atom_id res chain seq x y z
N MET A 1 27.14 -78.34 42.88
CA MET A 1 26.22 -77.67 43.83
C MET A 1 25.47 -76.61 43.06
N THR A 2 24.20 -76.94 42.81
CA THR A 2 23.04 -76.06 42.56
C THR A 2 23.04 -75.18 41.30
N GLU A 3 22.44 -75.75 40.25
CA GLU A 3 21.71 -75.05 39.18
C GLU A 3 20.54 -74.22 39.72
N LEU A 4 20.17 -73.15 38.98
CA LEU A 4 18.82 -72.60 38.81
C LEU A 4 18.88 -71.79 37.48
N VAL A 5 18.62 -72.40 36.33
CA VAL A 5 17.32 -72.62 35.65
C VAL A 5 16.61 -71.33 35.19
N LEU A 6 16.43 -71.32 33.87
CA LEU A 6 15.68 -70.45 32.95
C LEU A 6 14.22 -70.16 33.36
N ASP A 7 13.69 -68.96 33.04
CA ASP A 7 12.87 -68.73 31.83
C ASP A 7 12.36 -67.26 31.71
N PRO A 8 11.96 -66.82 30.49
CA PRO A 8 11.78 -65.42 30.11
C PRO A 8 10.32 -64.93 30.26
N ILE A 9 10.11 -63.66 30.58
CA ILE A 9 8.77 -63.05 30.60
C ILE A 9 8.75 -61.70 29.86
N GLN A 10 8.11 -61.79 28.69
CA GLN A 10 7.18 -60.85 28.04
C GLN A 10 7.64 -59.44 27.62
N THR A 11 7.79 -59.33 26.30
CA THR A 11 7.38 -58.20 25.46
C THR A 11 6.09 -57.52 25.96
N ALA A 12 6.19 -56.23 26.29
CA ALA A 12 5.02 -55.39 26.56
C ALA A 12 4.52 -54.78 25.23
N ASP A 13 3.26 -55.08 24.94
CA ASP A 13 2.45 -54.51 23.86
C ASP A 13 2.22 -52.99 24.03
N PRO A 14 1.86 -52.27 22.96
CA PRO A 14 1.74 -50.82 22.95
C PRO A 14 0.53 -50.35 23.77
N LEU A 15 0.73 -49.28 24.55
CA LEU A 15 -0.33 -48.59 25.26
C LEU A 15 -1.41 -48.10 24.29
N VAL A 16 -2.54 -48.79 24.29
CA VAL A 16 -3.79 -48.38 23.64
C VAL A 16 -4.27 -47.08 24.28
N ALA A 17 -4.32 -46.01 23.48
CA ALA A 17 -4.92 -44.74 23.86
C ALA A 17 -6.44 -44.92 24.06
N MET A 18 -6.91 -44.78 25.30
CA MET A 18 -8.34 -44.60 25.56
C MET A 18 -8.74 -43.13 25.29
N PRO A 19 -9.96 -42.86 24.79
CA PRO A 19 -10.42 -41.51 24.55
C PRO A 19 -10.62 -40.76 25.88
N ILE A 20 -9.88 -39.65 26.02
CA ILE A 20 -10.02 -38.70 27.13
C ILE A 20 -11.38 -38.01 26.98
N GLY A 21 -12.30 -38.28 27.92
CA GLY A 21 -13.59 -37.60 28.02
C GLY A 21 -13.43 -36.10 28.33
N PRO A 22 -14.49 -35.28 28.10
CA PRO A 22 -14.42 -33.85 28.28
C PRO A 22 -14.17 -33.46 29.75
N PRO A 23 -13.47 -32.34 30.00
CA PRO A 23 -13.15 -31.87 31.35
C PRO A 23 -14.42 -31.46 32.13
N PRO A 24 -14.40 -31.50 33.48
CA PRO A 24 -15.52 -31.08 34.30
C PRO A 24 -15.77 -29.55 34.17
N PRO A 25 -17.02 -29.10 34.35
CA PRO A 25 -17.37 -27.68 34.26
C PRO A 25 -16.70 -26.86 35.38
N ALA A 26 -16.31 -25.63 35.03
CA ALA A 26 -15.67 -24.68 35.93
C ALA A 26 -16.60 -24.26 37.10
N PRO A 27 -16.04 -23.91 38.27
CA PRO A 27 -16.83 -23.43 39.41
C PRO A 27 -17.49 -22.07 39.14
N ASP A 28 -18.72 -21.92 39.62
CA ASP A 28 -19.61 -20.78 39.43
C ASP A 28 -18.95 -19.43 39.78
N VAL A 29 -18.94 -18.53 38.79
CA VAL A 29 -18.58 -17.11 38.99
C VAL A 29 -19.81 -16.38 39.57
N PRO A 30 -19.67 -15.61 40.68
CA PRO A 30 -20.80 -14.90 41.27
C PRO A 30 -21.39 -13.86 40.32
N MET A 31 -22.70 -13.92 40.10
CA MET A 31 -23.46 -12.94 39.33
C MET A 31 -23.46 -11.56 40.04
N PRO A 32 -23.30 -10.44 39.31
CA PRO A 32 -23.51 -9.12 39.88
C PRO A 32 -24.99 -8.90 40.25
N PRO A 33 -25.30 -8.09 41.27
CA PRO A 33 -26.67 -7.87 41.73
C PRO A 33 -27.51 -7.15 40.65
N PRO A 34 -28.82 -7.43 40.59
CA PRO A 34 -29.70 -6.84 39.59
C PRO A 34 -29.85 -5.33 39.80
N HIS A 35 -29.69 -4.57 38.72
CA HIS A 35 -30.00 -3.14 38.66
C HIS A 35 -31.51 -2.94 38.82
N MET A 36 -31.94 -2.21 39.85
CA MET A 36 -33.32 -1.73 39.96
C MET A 36 -33.64 -0.74 38.83
N PRO A 37 -34.80 -0.86 38.15
CA PRO A 37 -35.23 0.14 37.20
C PRO A 37 -35.59 1.45 37.94
N PRO A 38 -35.36 2.63 37.34
CA PRO A 38 -35.82 3.89 37.91
C PRO A 38 -37.35 3.92 37.99
N ASN A 39 -37.85 4.42 39.11
CA ASN A 39 -39.26 4.58 39.42
C ASN A 39 -39.88 5.60 38.45
N MET A 40 -40.70 5.15 37.50
CA MET A 40 -41.46 6.06 36.63
C MET A 40 -42.70 6.56 37.39
N PRO A 41 -42.96 7.87 37.49
CA PRO A 41 -44.21 8.37 38.04
C PRO A 41 -45.38 8.02 37.11
N SER A 42 -46.52 7.65 37.71
CA SER A 42 -47.77 7.34 37.01
C SER A 42 -48.26 8.51 36.15
N PRO A 43 -48.86 8.26 34.97
CA PRO A 43 -49.36 9.33 34.11
C PRO A 43 -50.51 10.09 34.77
N GLU A 44 -50.35 11.40 34.86
CA GLU A 44 -51.34 12.37 35.29
C GLU A 44 -52.45 12.42 34.23
N GLY A 45 -53.70 12.18 34.63
CA GLY A 45 -54.84 12.08 33.72
C GLY A 45 -55.14 13.40 33.00
N ASP A 46 -55.49 13.32 31.73
CA ASP A 46 -55.80 14.48 30.88
C ASP A 46 -56.93 15.34 31.49
N PRO A 47 -56.74 16.66 31.65
CA PRO A 47 -57.83 17.57 32.00
C PRO A 47 -58.82 17.69 30.82
N PRO A 48 -60.12 17.91 31.10
CA PRO A 48 -61.14 17.99 30.05
C PRO A 48 -60.91 19.20 29.12
N PRO A 49 -61.28 19.09 27.83
CA PRO A 49 -60.97 20.11 26.83
C PRO A 49 -61.76 21.40 27.08
N VAL A 50 -61.04 22.49 27.34
CA VAL A 50 -61.57 23.85 27.31
C VAL A 50 -61.41 24.36 25.88
N LEU A 51 -62.52 24.69 25.22
CA LEU A 51 -62.49 25.29 23.88
C LEU A 51 -61.91 26.72 23.98
N PRO A 52 -60.80 27.05 23.28
CA PRO A 52 -60.31 28.41 23.22
C PRO A 52 -61.27 29.29 22.39
N PRO A 53 -61.40 30.60 22.71
CA PRO A 53 -62.24 31.50 21.92
C PRO A 53 -61.68 31.66 20.51
N VAL A 54 -62.56 31.55 19.51
CA VAL A 54 -62.23 31.75 18.09
C VAL A 54 -61.81 33.20 17.87
N THR A 55 -60.54 33.43 17.60
CA THR A 55 -60.06 34.69 17.02
C THR A 55 -59.91 34.51 15.51
N ASP A 56 -60.53 35.41 14.76
CA ASP A 56 -60.54 35.43 13.30
C ASP A 56 -59.12 35.72 12.78
N PRO A 57 -58.48 34.83 12.00
CA PRO A 57 -57.13 35.08 11.50
C PRO A 57 -57.21 36.12 10.38
N GLY A 58 -56.79 37.35 10.68
CA GLY A 58 -56.62 38.40 9.68
C GLY A 58 -55.78 37.93 8.49
N PHE A 59 -56.08 38.47 7.30
CA PHE A 59 -55.47 38.09 6.02
C PHE A 59 -53.93 37.99 6.08
N PRO A 60 -53.33 36.94 5.49
CA PRO A 60 -51.88 36.84 5.42
C PRO A 60 -51.30 37.98 4.56
N PRO A 61 -50.10 38.50 4.89
CA PRO A 61 -49.44 39.49 4.06
C PRO A 61 -49.14 38.91 2.67
N PRO A 62 -49.12 39.73 1.60
CA PRO A 62 -48.84 39.25 0.26
C PRO A 62 -47.45 38.62 0.19
N VAL A 63 -47.37 37.46 -0.46
CA VAL A 63 -46.12 36.72 -0.69
C VAL A 63 -45.18 37.60 -1.51
N VAL A 64 -44.11 38.09 -0.89
CA VAL A 64 -43.02 38.77 -1.60
C VAL A 64 -42.14 37.68 -2.22
N GLU A 65 -41.98 37.71 -3.54
CA GLU A 65 -41.04 36.81 -4.23
C GLU A 65 -39.63 36.99 -3.65
N PRO A 66 -38.92 35.90 -3.29
CA PRO A 66 -37.57 36.01 -2.80
C PRO A 66 -36.66 36.64 -3.88
N PRO A 67 -35.69 37.47 -3.50
CA PRO A 67 -34.76 38.07 -4.45
C PRO A 67 -34.04 36.96 -5.24
N PRO A 68 -33.74 37.19 -6.54
CA PRO A 68 -33.06 36.20 -7.35
C PRO A 68 -31.71 35.86 -6.73
N LEU A 69 -31.51 34.58 -6.43
CA LEU A 69 -30.23 34.05 -5.97
C LEU A 69 -29.16 34.43 -6.99
N GLN A 70 -28.21 35.28 -6.58
CA GLN A 70 -26.99 35.54 -7.34
C GLN A 70 -26.24 34.21 -7.44
N HIS A 71 -26.31 33.57 -8.60
CA HIS A 71 -25.54 32.39 -8.92
C HIS A 71 -24.06 32.79 -9.11
N ALA A 72 -23.33 32.94 -8.01
CA ALA A 72 -21.89 32.71 -8.08
C ALA A 72 -21.72 31.24 -8.52
N ALA A 73 -21.06 31.01 -9.66
CA ALA A 73 -20.76 29.65 -10.09
C ALA A 73 -20.08 28.93 -8.91
N PRO A 74 -20.66 27.85 -8.38
CA PRO A 74 -20.09 27.19 -7.21
C PRO A 74 -18.69 26.71 -7.57
N GLU A 75 -17.69 27.16 -6.82
CA GLU A 75 -16.33 26.68 -6.98
C GLU A 75 -16.33 25.21 -6.56
N VAL A 76 -16.33 24.30 -7.54
CA VAL A 76 -16.51 22.88 -7.25
C VAL A 76 -15.26 22.36 -6.53
N PRO A 77 -15.40 21.72 -5.35
CA PRO A 77 -14.26 21.23 -4.59
C PRO A 77 -13.39 20.30 -5.42
N PHE A 78 -12.08 20.55 -5.45
CA PHE A 78 -11.11 19.67 -6.12
C PHE A 78 -10.02 19.24 -5.14
N GLY A 79 -10.14 18.01 -4.63
CA GLY A 79 -9.22 17.42 -3.67
C GLY A 79 -8.38 16.26 -4.22
N LYS A 80 -7.65 15.58 -3.33
CA LYS A 80 -6.81 14.42 -3.68
C LYS A 80 -7.61 13.27 -4.30
N LEU A 81 -8.83 13.05 -3.83
CA LEU A 81 -9.74 12.02 -4.36
C LEU A 81 -10.20 12.34 -5.78
N HIS A 82 -10.55 13.60 -6.07
CA HIS A 82 -10.86 14.08 -7.42
C HIS A 82 -9.68 13.88 -8.37
N ALA A 83 -8.49 14.30 -7.95
CA ALA A 83 -7.27 14.13 -8.75
C ALA A 83 -6.97 12.65 -9.03
N ARG A 84 -7.23 11.76 -8.07
CA ARG A 84 -7.09 10.32 -8.25
C ARG A 84 -8.14 9.79 -9.24
N ARG A 85 -9.41 10.11 -9.04
CA ARG A 85 -10.51 9.65 -9.90
C ARG A 85 -10.33 10.12 -11.34
N LEU A 86 -9.95 11.39 -11.54
CA LEU A 86 -9.68 11.96 -12.86
C LEU A 86 -8.58 11.19 -13.61
N ARG A 87 -7.51 10.78 -12.91
CA ARG A 87 -6.44 9.92 -13.49
C ARG A 87 -6.87 8.48 -13.73
N GLU A 88 -7.79 7.94 -12.94
CA GLU A 88 -8.36 6.61 -13.18
C GLU A 88 -9.21 6.62 -14.45
N ILE A 89 -10.10 7.62 -14.59
CA ILE A 89 -10.92 7.80 -15.80
C ILE A 89 -10.03 7.98 -17.03
N TYR A 90 -9.01 8.85 -16.99
CA TYR A 90 -8.05 9.06 -18.09
C TYR A 90 -7.37 7.78 -18.59
N ARG A 91 -7.11 6.82 -17.69
CA ARG A 91 -6.42 5.55 -18.02
C ARG A 91 -7.37 4.41 -18.37
N SER A 92 -8.68 4.65 -18.30
CA SER A 92 -9.71 3.63 -18.48
C SER A 92 -10.59 3.95 -19.69
N ALA A 93 -11.50 3.04 -20.03
CA ALA A 93 -12.53 3.28 -21.03
C ALA A 93 -13.65 4.25 -20.56
N GLY A 94 -13.52 4.87 -19.37
CA GLY A 94 -14.45 5.90 -18.93
C GLY A 94 -15.78 5.37 -18.38
N TRP A 95 -15.80 4.23 -17.69
CA TRP A 95 -17.04 3.69 -17.14
C TRP A 95 -17.60 4.60 -16.02
N PRO A 96 -18.89 4.99 -16.08
CA PRO A 96 -19.52 5.79 -15.03
C PRO A 96 -19.53 5.04 -13.69
N CYS A 97 -19.21 5.76 -12.61
CA CYS A 97 -19.27 5.29 -11.23
C CYS A 97 -20.54 5.76 -10.52
N CYS A 98 -21.20 6.81 -11.02
CA CYS A 98 -22.42 7.41 -10.46
C CYS A 98 -22.28 7.80 -8.98
N ASP A 99 -21.09 8.22 -8.55
CA ASP A 99 -20.79 8.66 -7.18
C ASP A 99 -20.72 10.20 -7.07
N SER A 100 -20.61 10.72 -5.85
CA SER A 100 -20.54 12.17 -5.62
C SER A 100 -19.28 12.81 -6.23
N ILE A 101 -18.15 12.09 -6.26
CA ILE A 101 -16.90 12.57 -6.86
C ILE A 101 -17.07 12.74 -8.37
N GLU A 102 -17.76 11.81 -9.04
CA GLU A 102 -18.11 11.94 -10.45
C GLU A 102 -18.98 13.18 -10.70
N VAL A 103 -20.03 13.39 -9.89
CA VAL A 103 -20.91 14.56 -10.00
C VAL A 103 -20.11 15.85 -9.87
N GLU A 104 -19.19 15.93 -8.92
CA GLU A 104 -18.33 17.10 -8.73
C GLU A 104 -17.34 17.28 -9.91
N LEU A 105 -16.76 16.20 -10.44
CA LEU A 105 -15.88 16.29 -11.61
C LEU A 105 -16.61 16.72 -12.90
N LEU A 106 -17.86 16.28 -13.07
CA LEU A 106 -18.74 16.71 -14.16
C LEU A 106 -19.17 18.18 -13.98
N ALA A 107 -19.61 18.56 -12.78
CA ALA A 107 -20.00 19.94 -12.47
C ALA A 107 -18.82 20.93 -12.63
N GLY A 108 -17.60 20.49 -12.28
CA GLY A 108 -16.37 21.26 -12.47
C GLY A 108 -15.84 21.25 -13.91
N GLY A 109 -16.51 20.57 -14.85
CA GLY A 109 -16.11 20.51 -16.25
C GLY A 109 -14.82 19.76 -16.53
N PHE A 110 -14.33 18.94 -15.58
CA PHE A 110 -13.14 18.10 -15.75
C PHE A 110 -13.44 16.79 -16.48
N LEU A 111 -14.70 16.37 -16.44
CA LEU A 111 -15.24 15.23 -17.18
C LEU A 111 -16.44 15.69 -18.03
N GLU A 112 -16.70 14.95 -19.10
CA GLU A 112 -17.92 15.06 -19.89
C GLU A 112 -18.54 13.68 -20.14
N ARG A 113 -19.86 13.63 -20.28
CA ARG A 113 -20.59 12.41 -20.66
C ARG A 113 -20.69 12.33 -22.17
N VAL A 114 -20.26 11.21 -22.72
CA VAL A 114 -20.32 10.89 -24.15
C VAL A 114 -21.23 9.69 -24.33
N ARG A 115 -22.24 9.82 -25.20
CA ARG A 115 -23.07 8.70 -25.63
C ARG A 115 -22.39 7.96 -26.77
N THR A 116 -22.20 6.66 -26.57
CA THR A 116 -21.72 5.77 -27.63
C THR A 116 -22.82 5.50 -28.64
N ALA A 117 -22.45 5.07 -29.85
CA ALA A 117 -23.39 4.64 -30.89
C ALA A 117 -24.30 3.48 -30.44
N HIS A 118 -23.89 2.72 -29.43
CA HIS A 118 -24.66 1.63 -28.83
C HIS A 118 -25.59 2.08 -27.70
N GLY A 119 -25.70 3.39 -27.44
CA GLY A 119 -26.64 3.98 -26.49
C GLY A 119 -26.16 4.04 -25.04
N HIS A 120 -25.00 3.47 -24.71
CA HIS A 120 -24.41 3.56 -23.37
C HIS A 120 -23.60 4.85 -23.20
N GLU A 121 -23.64 5.42 -22.00
CA GLU A 121 -22.86 6.61 -21.62
C GLU A 121 -21.49 6.22 -21.04
N THR A 122 -20.45 6.92 -21.50
CA THR A 122 -19.09 6.85 -20.96
C THR A 122 -18.62 8.25 -20.57
N LEU A 123 -17.64 8.32 -19.68
CA LEU A 123 -16.99 9.54 -19.23
C LEU A 123 -15.70 9.77 -20.01
N ARG A 124 -15.54 10.95 -20.57
CA ARG A 124 -14.30 11.42 -21.18
C ARG A 124 -13.68 12.51 -20.31
N VAL A 125 -12.36 12.52 -20.21
CA VAL A 125 -11.63 13.64 -19.61
C VAL A 125 -11.58 14.80 -20.59
N THR A 126 -12.02 15.98 -20.16
CA THR A 126 -12.01 17.21 -20.97
C THR A 126 -10.62 17.82 -21.01
N ASP A 127 -10.37 18.80 -21.88
CA ASP A 127 -9.10 19.52 -21.93
C ASP A 127 -8.78 20.23 -20.59
N ALA A 128 -9.79 20.73 -19.89
CA ALA A 128 -9.62 21.28 -18.55
C ALA A 128 -9.19 20.20 -17.54
N GLY A 129 -9.75 19.00 -17.66
CA GLY A 129 -9.32 17.81 -16.92
C GLY A 129 -7.87 17.41 -17.23
N ILE A 130 -7.49 17.41 -18.50
CA ILE A 130 -6.11 17.13 -18.94
C ILE A 130 -5.13 18.18 -18.40
N ALA A 131 -5.47 19.47 -18.50
CA ALA A 131 -4.66 20.56 -17.95
C ALA A 131 -4.47 20.42 -16.42
N ARG A 132 -5.50 19.96 -15.72
CA ARG A 132 -5.44 19.70 -14.26
C ARG A 132 -4.55 18.49 -13.94
N ILE A 133 -4.63 17.42 -14.73
CA ILE A 133 -3.71 16.27 -14.61
C ILE A 133 -2.27 16.75 -14.83
N ALA A 134 -2.02 17.50 -15.90
CA ALA A 134 -0.69 18.02 -16.24
C ALA A 134 -0.13 18.93 -15.16
N THR A 135 -0.93 19.87 -14.64
CA THR A 135 -0.54 20.77 -13.54
C THR A 135 -0.16 19.98 -12.29
N THR A 136 -0.95 18.96 -11.96
CA THR A 136 -0.66 18.07 -10.81
C THR A 136 0.65 17.32 -11.03
N LEU A 137 0.93 16.85 -12.25
CA LEU A 137 2.19 16.19 -12.59
C LEU A 137 3.38 17.16 -12.49
N THR A 138 3.25 18.40 -12.95
CA THR A 138 4.28 19.43 -12.86
C THR A 138 4.57 19.82 -11.41
N ILE A 139 3.54 20.06 -10.59
CA ILE A 139 3.71 20.39 -9.17
C ILE A 139 4.34 19.23 -8.43
N ASN A 140 3.88 18.00 -8.66
CA ASN A 140 4.48 16.81 -8.03
C ASN A 140 5.94 16.62 -8.46
N ARG A 141 6.28 16.87 -9.74
CA ARG A 141 7.66 16.80 -10.26
C ARG A 141 8.55 17.87 -9.64
N ALA A 142 8.04 19.10 -9.50
CA ALA A 142 8.76 20.20 -8.85
C ALA A 142 8.92 20.00 -7.33
N ALA A 143 8.06 19.19 -6.72
CA ALA A 143 8.06 18.88 -5.29
C ALA A 143 8.71 17.54 -4.93
N LEU A 144 9.36 16.85 -5.87
CA LEU A 144 10.07 15.60 -5.56
C LEU A 144 11.17 15.90 -4.53
N SER A 145 11.10 15.24 -3.37
CA SER A 145 12.18 15.28 -2.40
C SER A 145 13.46 14.71 -3.04
N PRO A 146 14.66 15.06 -2.53
CA PRO A 146 15.90 14.46 -3.01
C PRO A 146 15.86 12.92 -3.00
N HIS A 147 15.16 12.34 -2.02
CA HIS A 147 14.91 10.90 -1.93
C HIS A 147 14.11 10.41 -3.14
N GLU A 148 12.90 10.95 -3.35
CA GLU A 148 12.02 10.52 -4.44
C GLU A 148 12.67 10.71 -5.83
N ALA A 149 13.44 11.79 -6.01
CA ALA A 149 14.18 12.03 -7.24
C ALA A 149 15.25 10.95 -7.50
N LEU A 150 15.96 10.52 -6.44
CA LEU A 150 16.95 9.45 -6.55
C LEU A 150 16.28 8.08 -6.75
N VAL A 151 15.16 7.80 -6.07
CA VAL A 151 14.36 6.58 -6.29
C VAL A 151 13.88 6.50 -7.75
N GLU A 152 13.38 7.61 -8.31
CA GLU A 152 12.98 7.67 -9.72
C GLU A 152 14.16 7.39 -10.65
N ARG A 153 15.33 7.98 -10.39
CA ARG A 153 16.55 7.76 -11.18
C ARG A 153 16.99 6.30 -11.15
N VAL A 154 17.03 5.66 -9.97
CA VAL A 154 17.37 4.24 -9.83
C VAL A 154 16.39 3.37 -10.61
N ALA A 155 15.10 3.62 -10.48
CA ALA A 155 14.10 2.82 -11.20
C ALA A 155 14.22 2.96 -12.72
N ARG A 156 14.51 4.17 -13.23
CA ARG A 156 14.77 4.41 -14.65
C ARG A 156 16.06 3.73 -15.13
N GLU A 157 17.10 3.69 -14.31
CA GLU A 157 18.33 2.98 -14.67
C GLU A 157 18.08 1.47 -14.77
N MET A 158 17.27 0.91 -13.87
CA MET A 158 16.88 -0.50 -13.94
C MET A 158 16.09 -0.79 -15.22
N THR A 159 15.16 0.08 -15.62
CA THR A 159 14.41 -0.11 -16.87
C THR A 159 15.28 0.06 -18.11
N ARG A 160 16.22 1.03 -18.13
CA ARG A 160 17.23 1.14 -19.20
C ARG A 160 18.11 -0.11 -19.29
N GLY A 161 18.39 -0.75 -18.16
CA GLY A 161 19.07 -2.05 -18.09
C GLY A 161 18.23 -3.26 -18.50
N GLY A 162 17.04 -3.06 -19.08
CA GLY A 162 16.15 -4.13 -19.54
C GLY A 162 15.40 -4.85 -18.42
N ARG A 163 15.33 -4.27 -17.22
CA ARG A 163 14.60 -4.85 -16.08
C ARG A 163 13.20 -4.26 -15.98
N VAL A 164 12.27 -5.03 -15.44
CA VAL A 164 10.97 -4.50 -15.01
C VAL A 164 11.14 -4.00 -13.58
N ALA A 165 10.82 -2.73 -13.33
CA ALA A 165 11.03 -2.09 -12.04
C ALA A 165 9.73 -1.49 -11.46
N TRP A 166 9.61 -1.50 -10.14
CA TRP A 166 8.49 -0.93 -9.39
C TRP A 166 9.03 -0.05 -8.25
N ARG A 167 8.23 0.94 -7.87
CA ARG A 167 8.48 1.81 -6.70
C ARG A 167 7.32 1.71 -5.72
N GLY A 168 7.57 1.96 -4.45
CA GLY A 168 6.52 2.08 -3.42
C GLY A 168 5.73 0.78 -3.16
N LEU A 169 6.37 -0.37 -3.33
CA LEU A 169 5.74 -1.66 -3.04
C LEU A 169 5.64 -1.93 -1.53
N GLY A 170 4.62 -2.69 -1.14
CA GLY A 170 4.56 -3.37 0.17
C GLY A 170 4.63 -4.87 -0.05
N LEU A 171 5.75 -5.49 0.33
CA LEU A 171 6.03 -6.90 0.08
C LEU A 171 6.15 -7.65 1.41
N ARG A 172 5.55 -8.84 1.48
CA ARG A 172 5.66 -9.69 2.66
C ARG A 172 6.98 -10.45 2.62
N ALA A 173 7.84 -10.19 3.59
CA ALA A 173 9.16 -10.80 3.73
C ALA A 173 9.21 -11.70 4.96
N ARG A 174 9.95 -12.80 4.84
CA ARG A 174 10.26 -13.70 5.95
C ARG A 174 11.54 -13.25 6.64
N LEU A 175 11.49 -13.24 7.96
CA LEU A 175 12.61 -12.92 8.84
C LEU A 175 13.05 -14.16 9.61
N PRO A 176 14.34 -14.25 9.97
CA PRO A 176 14.80 -15.30 10.85
C PRO A 176 14.08 -15.24 12.21
N PRO A 177 13.97 -16.39 12.89
CA PRO A 177 13.54 -16.44 14.29
C PRO A 177 14.40 -15.55 15.18
N LEU A 178 13.85 -15.09 16.30
CA LEU A 178 14.63 -14.35 17.31
C LEU A 178 15.54 -15.26 18.14
N GLU A 179 15.10 -16.50 18.33
CA GLU A 179 15.78 -17.52 19.13
C GLU A 179 16.05 -18.76 18.27
N GLU A 180 17.13 -19.45 18.57
CA GLU A 180 17.51 -20.68 17.87
C GLU A 180 16.42 -21.76 18.01
N GLY A 181 16.02 -22.38 16.89
CA GLY A 181 14.88 -23.32 16.85
C GLY A 181 13.49 -22.66 16.87
N GLY A 182 13.41 -21.33 16.95
CA GLY A 182 12.15 -20.59 16.93
C GLY A 182 11.46 -20.58 15.55
N LYS A 183 10.24 -20.04 15.52
CA LYS A 183 9.46 -19.91 14.27
C LYS A 183 9.93 -18.70 13.46
N PRO A 184 9.92 -18.78 12.11
CA PRO A 184 10.22 -17.63 11.27
C PRO A 184 9.19 -16.53 11.50
N ARG A 185 9.66 -15.28 11.46
CA ARG A 185 8.81 -14.09 11.60
C ARG A 185 8.46 -13.55 10.23
N TRP A 186 7.43 -12.71 10.16
CA TRP A 186 7.01 -12.07 8.93
C TRP A 186 6.88 -10.57 9.14
N CYS A 187 7.30 -9.79 8.15
CA CYS A 187 7.11 -8.36 8.13
C CYS A 187 6.63 -7.88 6.75
N VAL A 188 6.11 -6.66 6.69
CA VAL A 188 5.89 -5.95 5.43
C VAL A 188 7.09 -5.06 5.18
N ALA A 189 7.89 -5.43 4.20
CA ALA A 189 9.01 -4.65 3.69
C ALA A 189 8.54 -3.70 2.59
N ARG A 190 9.15 -2.52 2.53
CA ARG A 190 8.82 -1.46 1.57
C ARG A 190 10.09 -0.98 0.87
N PRO A 191 10.59 -1.76 -0.11
CA PRO A 191 11.78 -1.35 -0.85
C PRO A 191 11.49 -0.09 -1.65
N ASP A 192 12.48 0.80 -1.74
CA ASP A 192 12.37 2.02 -2.56
C ASP A 192 12.22 1.66 -4.04
N VAL A 193 13.07 0.77 -4.54
CA VAL A 193 12.95 0.17 -5.87
C VAL A 193 13.08 -1.35 -5.79
N PHE A 194 12.12 -2.05 -6.38
CA PHE A 194 12.19 -3.50 -6.61
C PHE A 194 12.25 -3.75 -8.11
N SER A 195 13.08 -4.69 -8.57
CA SER A 195 13.14 -5.01 -9.99
C SER A 195 13.41 -6.48 -10.26
N ILE A 196 12.91 -6.99 -11.39
CA ILE A 196 13.18 -8.33 -11.91
C ILE A 196 13.71 -8.22 -13.34
N ARG A 197 14.47 -9.21 -13.79
CA ARG A 197 14.83 -9.35 -15.21
C ARG A 197 13.57 -9.55 -16.04
N ASN A 198 13.53 -8.95 -17.22
CA ASN A 198 12.52 -9.27 -18.22
C ASN A 198 12.87 -10.64 -18.86
N THR A 199 12.13 -11.69 -18.49
CA THR A 199 12.41 -13.07 -18.90
C THR A 199 11.12 -13.88 -18.97
N SER A 200 11.07 -14.88 -19.85
CA SER A 200 9.99 -15.87 -19.92
C SER A 200 10.16 -17.05 -18.97
N VAL A 201 11.34 -17.19 -18.34
CA VAL A 201 11.65 -18.27 -17.40
C VAL A 201 11.67 -17.73 -15.98
N GLU A 202 10.73 -18.18 -15.14
CA GLU A 202 10.54 -17.69 -13.76
C GLU A 202 11.83 -17.76 -12.92
N ALA A 203 12.58 -18.86 -13.01
CA ALA A 203 13.82 -19.05 -12.25
C ALA A 203 14.91 -18.02 -12.60
N TYR A 204 14.81 -17.36 -13.77
CA TYR A 204 15.77 -16.34 -14.20
C TYR A 204 15.33 -14.92 -13.85
N ALA A 205 14.17 -14.75 -13.18
CA ALA A 205 13.60 -13.45 -12.86
C ALA A 205 14.54 -12.60 -12.00
N HIS A 206 15.42 -13.23 -11.21
CA HIS A 206 16.51 -12.56 -10.48
C HIS A 206 16.04 -11.24 -9.83
N PRO A 207 15.21 -11.30 -8.77
CA PRO A 207 14.70 -10.10 -8.11
C PRO A 207 15.86 -9.30 -7.48
N ILE A 208 15.71 -7.99 -7.35
CA ILE A 208 16.70 -7.11 -6.72
C ILE A 208 15.98 -6.01 -5.96
N VAL A 209 16.42 -5.74 -4.72
CA VAL A 209 15.99 -4.59 -3.92
C VAL A 209 17.07 -3.51 -3.96
N HIS A 210 16.67 -2.26 -4.24
CA HIS A 210 17.49 -1.08 -4.00
C HIS A 210 16.83 -0.23 -2.92
N GLU A 211 17.60 0.11 -1.89
CA GLU A 211 17.24 1.00 -0.80
C GLU A 211 18.04 2.30 -0.96
N VAL A 212 17.33 3.42 -1.10
CA VAL A 212 17.90 4.73 -1.36
C VAL A 212 18.15 5.47 -0.06
N LYS A 213 19.30 6.15 0.03
CA LYS A 213 19.67 6.99 1.17
C LYS A 213 20.26 8.31 0.69
N VAL A 214 19.63 9.42 1.08
CA VAL A 214 20.06 10.79 0.72
C VAL A 214 20.55 11.61 1.92
N SER A 215 20.58 11.02 3.11
CA SER A 215 21.15 11.67 4.29
C SER A 215 21.92 10.67 5.15
N ARG A 216 22.97 11.15 5.81
CA ARG A 216 23.80 10.33 6.71
C ARG A 216 23.01 9.83 7.92
N ALA A 217 22.11 10.65 8.45
CA ALA A 217 21.25 10.26 9.57
C ALA A 217 20.31 9.10 9.21
N ASP A 218 19.67 9.17 8.04
CA ASP A 218 18.79 8.11 7.56
C ASP A 218 19.57 6.81 7.30
N LEU A 219 20.73 6.89 6.64
CA LEU A 219 21.61 5.74 6.44
C LEU A 219 21.99 5.07 7.76
N LEU A 220 22.51 5.83 8.73
CA LEU A 220 22.90 5.26 10.03
C LEU A 220 21.69 4.72 10.82
N GLY A 221 20.50 5.30 10.66
CA GLY A 221 19.27 4.78 11.24
C GLY A 221 18.86 3.44 10.64
N ASP A 222 19.09 3.29 9.33
CA ASP A 222 18.79 2.07 8.59
C ASP A 222 19.75 0.93 8.90
N LEU A 223 21.06 1.21 8.90
CA LEU A 223 22.11 0.22 9.14
C LEU A 223 22.00 -0.46 10.52
N ARG A 224 21.39 0.22 11.50
CA ARG A 224 21.10 -0.32 12.83
C ARG A 224 19.93 -1.32 12.86
N LYS A 225 19.22 -1.54 11.75
CA LYS A 225 18.04 -2.41 11.65
C LYS A 225 18.35 -3.68 10.84
N PRO A 226 19.03 -4.68 11.42
CA PRO A 226 19.41 -5.91 10.69
C PRO A 226 18.18 -6.66 10.15
N ASP A 227 17.05 -6.64 10.84
CA ASP A 227 15.79 -7.24 10.36
C ASP A 227 15.33 -6.62 9.03
N LYS A 228 15.48 -5.31 8.83
CA LYS A 228 15.10 -4.68 7.56
C LYS A 228 15.96 -5.19 6.41
N ARG A 229 17.27 -5.31 6.62
CA ARG A 229 18.19 -5.89 5.65
C ARG A 229 17.88 -7.35 5.36
N ALA A 230 17.62 -8.15 6.40
CA ALA A 230 17.22 -9.54 6.26
C ALA A 230 15.93 -9.69 5.42
N ALA A 231 14.96 -8.80 5.62
CA ALA A 231 13.74 -8.77 4.81
C ALA A 231 14.04 -8.53 3.32
N TYR A 232 14.93 -7.59 3.00
CA TYR A 232 15.28 -7.28 1.62
C TYR A 232 16.07 -8.40 0.95
N LEU A 233 16.98 -9.05 1.68
CA LEU A 233 17.67 -10.24 1.20
C LEU A 233 16.72 -11.43 1.00
N ASP A 234 15.66 -11.56 1.79
CA ASP A 234 14.60 -12.57 1.58
C ASP A 234 13.69 -12.24 0.39
N LEU A 235 13.54 -10.97 0.01
CA LEU A 235 12.74 -10.58 -1.16
C LEU A 235 13.51 -10.65 -2.48
N GLY A 236 14.76 -10.17 -2.47
CA GLY A 236 15.56 -9.97 -3.67
C GLY A 236 16.72 -10.95 -3.83
N GLY A 237 17.22 -11.55 -2.76
CA GLY A 237 18.53 -12.24 -2.81
C GLY A 237 19.73 -11.30 -3.00
N GLU A 238 19.48 -10.08 -3.48
CA GLU A 238 20.40 -8.95 -3.48
C GLU A 238 19.72 -7.72 -2.87
N CYS A 239 20.47 -7.05 -1.99
CA CYS A 239 20.09 -5.77 -1.41
C CYS A 239 21.17 -4.74 -1.72
N TRP A 240 20.79 -3.68 -2.42
CA TRP A 240 21.66 -2.59 -2.84
C TRP A 240 21.34 -1.33 -2.05
N TYR A 241 22.35 -0.68 -1.48
CA TYR A 241 22.26 0.68 -0.97
C TYR A 241 22.65 1.66 -2.06
N VAL A 242 21.76 2.60 -2.37
CA VAL A 242 22.05 3.69 -3.31
C VAL A 242 22.24 4.98 -2.54
N LEU A 243 23.46 5.49 -2.56
CA LEU A 243 23.90 6.64 -1.76
C LEU A 243 23.82 7.92 -2.60
N GLY A 244 23.01 8.86 -2.14
CA GLY A 244 22.96 10.21 -2.65
C GLY A 244 24.08 11.09 -2.08
N ASN A 245 23.95 12.39 -2.34
CA ASN A 245 24.93 13.39 -1.92
C ASN A 245 24.37 14.29 -0.81
N ASP A 246 25.27 14.79 0.05
CA ASP A 246 24.98 15.82 1.03
C ASP A 246 24.77 17.20 0.35
N ALA A 247 24.41 18.22 1.14
CA ALA A 247 24.19 19.57 0.64
C ALA A 247 25.44 20.23 0.01
N LYS A 248 26.62 19.64 0.19
CA LYS A 248 27.88 20.09 -0.43
C LYS A 248 28.25 19.26 -1.66
N GLY A 249 27.36 18.36 -2.11
CA GLY A 249 27.58 17.52 -3.28
C GLY A 249 28.49 16.31 -3.04
N ARG A 250 28.80 15.96 -1.79
CA ARG A 250 29.66 14.81 -1.46
C ARG A 250 28.80 13.60 -1.13
N CYS A 251 29.22 12.40 -1.50
CA CYS A 251 28.51 11.17 -1.13
C CYS A 251 28.32 11.10 0.40
N ILE A 252 27.15 10.65 0.85
CA ILE A 252 26.79 10.64 2.29
C ILE A 252 27.58 9.63 3.13
N ALA A 253 28.21 8.64 2.49
CA ALA A 253 29.00 7.60 3.14
C ALA A 253 29.95 6.92 2.13
N THR A 254 30.96 6.21 2.64
CA THR A 254 31.80 5.34 1.83
C THR A 254 31.21 3.92 1.71
N PRO A 255 31.56 3.14 0.68
CA PRO A 255 31.06 1.78 0.51
C PRO A 255 31.37 0.83 1.68
N GLU A 256 32.46 1.07 2.40
CA GLU A 256 32.91 0.26 3.54
C GLU A 256 32.00 0.43 4.76
N GLU A 257 31.23 1.52 4.84
CA GLU A 257 30.25 1.74 5.91
C GLU A 257 28.99 0.86 5.73
N VAL A 258 28.76 0.32 4.52
CA VAL A 258 27.62 -0.55 4.20
C VAL A 258 28.01 -2.03 4.41
N PRO A 259 27.13 -2.87 5.02
CA PRO A 259 27.38 -4.30 5.24
C PRO A 259 27.87 -5.02 3.99
N ALA A 260 28.90 -5.86 4.14
CA ALA A 260 29.64 -6.46 3.03
C ALA A 260 28.80 -7.33 2.10
N GLU A 261 27.70 -7.89 2.61
CA GLU A 261 26.73 -8.67 1.84
C GLU A 261 25.90 -7.81 0.87
N CYS A 262 25.84 -6.49 1.09
CA CYS A 262 25.07 -5.56 0.27
C CYS A 262 25.92 -4.88 -0.81
N GLY A 263 25.28 -4.66 -1.96
CA GLY A 263 25.83 -3.83 -3.03
C GLY A 263 25.74 -2.35 -2.68
N VAL A 264 26.60 -1.55 -3.29
CA VAL A 264 26.64 -0.10 -3.10
C VAL A 264 26.71 0.58 -4.46
N MET A 265 25.76 1.48 -4.70
CA MET A 265 25.82 2.45 -5.79
C MET A 265 25.93 3.86 -5.20
N VAL A 266 26.65 4.73 -5.89
CA VAL A 266 26.81 6.14 -5.51
C VAL A 266 26.33 7.05 -6.65
N LEU A 267 25.76 8.20 -6.29
CA LEU A 267 25.35 9.21 -7.26
C LEU A 267 26.54 10.14 -7.57
N GLU A 268 27.12 10.01 -8.77
CA GLU A 268 28.16 10.90 -9.27
C GLU A 268 27.59 11.81 -10.36
N GLY A 269 27.39 13.09 -10.03
CA GLY A 269 26.68 14.02 -10.90
C GLY A 269 25.25 13.54 -11.14
N ASP A 270 24.94 13.14 -12.37
CA ASP A 270 23.66 12.58 -12.78
C ASP A 270 23.71 11.04 -12.97
N ARG A 271 24.85 10.39 -12.73
CA ARG A 271 25.03 8.96 -13.00
C ARG A 271 25.04 8.15 -11.72
N LEU A 272 24.53 6.92 -11.81
CA LEU A 272 24.67 5.92 -10.76
C LEU A 272 25.90 5.07 -11.08
N VAL A 273 26.87 5.05 -10.17
CA VAL A 273 28.11 4.29 -10.30
C VAL A 273 28.11 3.16 -9.30
N VAL A 274 28.40 1.94 -9.77
CA VAL A 274 28.56 0.76 -8.90
C VAL A 274 29.90 0.89 -8.17
N ALA A 275 29.84 1.15 -6.86
CA ALA A 275 31.03 1.22 -6.01
C ALA A 275 31.40 -0.16 -5.44
N ARG A 276 30.41 -1.03 -5.20
CA ARG A 276 30.61 -2.43 -4.82
C ARG A 276 29.44 -3.28 -5.30
N ALA A 277 29.72 -4.44 -5.91
CA ALA A 277 28.68 -5.38 -6.30
C ALA A 277 28.01 -6.02 -5.07
N ALA A 278 26.70 -6.30 -5.16
CA ALA A 278 26.02 -7.10 -4.15
C ALA A 278 26.43 -8.57 -4.24
N VAL A 279 26.36 -9.27 -3.10
CA VAL A 279 26.48 -10.73 -3.10
C VAL A 279 25.16 -11.33 -3.55
N HIS A 280 25.18 -12.06 -4.65
CA HIS A 280 24.00 -12.72 -5.19
C HIS A 280 23.63 -13.96 -4.37
N ARG A 281 22.45 -13.96 -3.75
CA ARG A 281 21.84 -15.17 -3.21
C ARG A 281 20.85 -15.73 -4.22
N ALA A 282 21.15 -16.92 -4.74
CA ALA A 282 20.27 -17.62 -5.66
C ALA A 282 18.87 -17.82 -5.05
N PHE A 283 17.85 -17.52 -5.85
CA PHE A 283 16.46 -17.84 -5.56
C PHE A 283 16.01 -18.96 -6.49
N GLU A 284 15.39 -19.99 -5.92
CA GLU A 284 14.79 -21.06 -6.73
C GLU A 284 13.56 -20.51 -7.48
N ARG A 285 12.68 -19.80 -6.77
CA ARG A 285 11.47 -19.15 -7.33
C ARG A 285 11.09 -17.92 -6.51
N ILE A 286 10.49 -16.93 -7.16
CA ILE A 286 9.88 -15.78 -6.46
C ILE A 286 8.62 -16.28 -5.73
N PRO A 287 8.42 -15.95 -4.44
CA PRO A 287 7.21 -16.35 -3.72
C PRO A 287 5.94 -15.83 -4.41
N PHE A 288 4.90 -16.68 -4.49
CA PHE A 288 3.65 -16.32 -5.17
C PHE A 288 2.99 -15.04 -4.61
N ALA A 289 3.12 -14.77 -3.31
CA ALA A 289 2.62 -13.54 -2.70
C ALA A 289 3.31 -12.28 -3.25
N VAL A 290 4.59 -12.37 -3.61
CA VAL A 290 5.34 -11.29 -4.27
C VAL A 290 4.82 -11.12 -5.70
N TRP A 291 4.66 -12.20 -6.47
CA TRP A 291 4.06 -12.15 -7.80
C TRP A 291 2.69 -11.45 -7.80
N LEU A 292 1.82 -11.79 -6.85
CA LEU A 292 0.51 -11.16 -6.72
C LEU A 292 0.61 -9.67 -6.39
N ALA A 293 1.59 -9.26 -5.59
CA ALA A 293 1.83 -7.85 -5.30
C ALA A 293 2.33 -7.09 -6.54
N LEU A 294 3.23 -7.70 -7.33
CA LEU A 294 3.73 -7.13 -8.59
C LEU A 294 2.60 -6.99 -9.62
N ALA A 295 1.75 -8.01 -9.77
CA ALA A 295 0.62 -7.99 -10.71
C ALA A 295 -0.44 -6.93 -10.37
N LYS A 296 -0.56 -6.55 -9.08
CA LYS A 296 -1.45 -5.48 -8.63
C LYS A 296 -0.85 -4.08 -8.77
N ALA A 297 0.47 -3.98 -8.97
CA ALA A 297 1.20 -2.74 -9.02
C ALA A 297 1.56 -2.36 -10.47
N GLN A 298 1.59 -1.07 -10.76
CA GLN A 298 2.04 -0.58 -12.06
C GLN A 298 3.58 -0.52 -12.08
N PRO A 299 4.27 -1.23 -12.99
CA PRO A 299 5.70 -1.04 -13.17
C PRO A 299 5.99 0.37 -13.70
N ILE A 300 7.21 0.85 -13.45
CA ILE A 300 7.73 2.07 -14.06
C ILE A 300 7.78 1.84 -15.57
N ALA A 301 7.29 2.83 -16.32
CA ALA A 301 7.35 2.78 -17.78
C ALA A 301 8.79 2.52 -18.22
N GLY A 302 8.95 1.48 -19.04
CA GLY A 302 10.22 1.18 -19.71
C GLY A 302 10.62 2.31 -20.63
N PHE A 303 11.88 2.31 -21.05
CA PHE A 303 12.23 3.04 -22.26
C PHE A 303 11.48 2.38 -23.43
N GLU A 304 10.82 3.18 -24.28
CA GLU A 304 9.96 2.65 -25.36
C GLU A 304 10.75 1.66 -26.24
N ASP A 305 10.18 0.48 -26.47
CA ASP A 305 10.75 -0.54 -27.38
C ASP A 305 11.00 0.05 -28.78
N ASP A 306 10.25 1.08 -29.17
CA ASP A 306 10.36 1.81 -30.45
C ASP A 306 11.70 2.56 -30.62
N ALA A 307 12.47 2.79 -29.55
CA ALA A 307 13.80 3.39 -29.65
C ALA A 307 14.84 2.38 -30.17
N GLN A 308 14.54 1.08 -30.15
CA GLN A 308 15.44 0.03 -30.63
C GLN A 308 15.32 -0.21 -32.14
N ASP A 309 14.16 0.11 -32.74
CA ASP A 309 13.96 0.10 -34.20
C ASP A 309 14.69 1.25 -34.92
N MET A 310 15.17 2.27 -34.19
CA MET A 310 15.93 3.40 -34.71
C MET A 310 17.45 3.13 -34.79
N LEU A 311 17.89 1.89 -34.55
CA LEU A 311 19.28 1.44 -34.67
C LEU A 311 19.54 0.52 -35.87
N ILE A 312 18.65 0.53 -36.87
CA ILE A 312 18.85 -0.17 -38.16
C ILE A 312 19.56 0.76 -39.14
#